data_AF-A0A7J9W1Y7-F1
#
_entry.id   AF-A0A7J9W1Y7-F1
#
_cell.length_a   1.000
_cell.length_b   1.000
_cell.length_c   1.000
_cell.angle_alpha   90.00
_cell.angle_beta   90.00
_cell.angle_gamma   90.00
#
_symmetry.space_group_name_H-M   'P 1'
#
loop_
_entity.id
_entity.type
_entity.pdbx_description
1 polymer ?
#
loop_
_entity_poly.entity_id
_entity_poly.type
_entity_poly.pdbx_seq_one_letter_code
_entity_poly.pdbx_strand_id
1 'polypeptide(L)'
;RARPHRRHPTVHRRLERPLPTLHLDQRRRHHPVQSKPQNNFKHATLGTALGVVAAWRRGRRRDVGVLASVIFLDSTPIFWLGMLLLGIFAVQLGWFPVFGAASAVEDSVFSLDALQHLVLPVVTLTLGTLGGVFLTARYAMVSALNEDYIRMAEASGLSDRRILFVHAMPNSLLPVVTVIMLNIGFLFSGAVVVETVFSYPGLGRLMFEGVLARDYPLLQGVFLLLAVGVVVANLAADLLYPALDPRIRRPQAASVSQ
;
A
#
# COMPACT_ATOMS: atom_id res chain seq x y z
N ARG A 1 87.72 27.77 7.80
CA ARG A 1 87.57 26.33 7.49
C ARG A 1 86.89 26.19 6.12
N ALA A 2 87.58 25.52 5.20
CA ALA A 2 87.14 24.89 3.93
C ALA A 2 86.22 25.65 2.93
N ARG A 3 86.87 26.10 1.84
CA ARG A 3 86.41 26.22 0.43
C ARG A 3 86.20 24.80 -0.19
N PRO A 4 85.88 24.63 -1.50
CA PRO A 4 84.97 25.35 -2.44
C PRO A 4 84.25 24.38 -3.45
N HIS A 5 83.56 24.96 -4.47
CA HIS A 5 83.47 24.48 -5.88
C HIS A 5 82.62 23.21 -6.15
N ARG A 6 81.98 22.96 -7.31
CA ARG A 6 81.92 23.55 -8.66
C ARG A 6 80.83 22.78 -9.44
N ARG A 7 80.24 23.45 -10.45
CA ARG A 7 79.86 22.92 -11.79
C ARG A 7 78.55 22.11 -11.98
N HIS A 8 77.67 22.73 -12.79
CA HIS A 8 76.76 22.18 -13.83
C HIS A 8 77.24 20.89 -14.53
N PRO A 9 76.35 20.02 -15.08
CA PRO A 9 75.82 20.25 -16.44
C PRO A 9 74.38 19.76 -16.78
N THR A 10 73.85 20.44 -17.78
CA THR A 10 72.90 20.13 -18.87
C THR A 10 72.55 18.67 -19.25
N VAL A 11 71.24 18.50 -19.57
CA VAL A 11 70.62 17.89 -20.78
C VAL A 11 70.88 16.40 -21.09
N HIS A 12 69.81 15.61 -21.22
CA HIS A 12 69.45 14.73 -22.37
C HIS A 12 68.06 14.11 -22.12
N ARG A 13 67.01 14.36 -22.93
CA ARG A 13 66.65 13.82 -24.26
C ARG A 13 66.01 12.41 -24.20
N ARG A 14 64.84 12.28 -24.89
CA ARG A 14 64.17 11.04 -25.36
C ARG A 14 63.32 10.34 -24.27
N LEU A 15 62.04 10.01 -24.46
CA LEU A 15 61.37 9.38 -25.59
C LEU A 15 59.89 9.77 -25.65
N GLU A 16 59.44 10.19 -26.83
CA GLU A 16 58.04 10.17 -27.25
C GLU A 16 57.54 8.72 -27.11
N ARG A 17 56.56 8.50 -26.24
CA ARG A 17 55.79 7.26 -26.25
C ARG A 17 54.60 7.45 -27.20
N PRO A 18 54.40 6.59 -28.20
CA PRO A 18 53.21 6.64 -29.02
C PRO A 18 51.99 6.35 -28.13
N LEU A 19 50.96 7.18 -28.28
CA LEU A 19 49.65 6.95 -27.66
C LEU A 19 49.16 5.55 -28.06
N PRO A 20 48.73 4.70 -27.12
CA PRO A 20 48.03 3.49 -27.48
C PRO A 20 46.73 3.91 -28.17
N THR A 21 46.58 3.51 -29.43
CA THR A 21 45.29 3.52 -30.11
C THR A 21 44.35 2.61 -29.33
N LEU A 22 43.58 3.22 -28.43
CA LEU A 22 42.40 2.61 -27.84
C LEU A 22 41.46 2.32 -29.01
N HIS A 23 41.57 1.10 -29.53
CA HIS A 23 40.49 0.43 -30.21
C HIS A 23 39.30 0.50 -29.25
N LEU A 24 38.43 1.47 -29.49
CA LEU A 24 37.07 1.46 -28.97
C LEU A 24 36.41 0.23 -29.60
N ASP A 25 36.63 -0.92 -28.94
CA ASP A 25 35.90 -2.15 -29.14
C ASP A 25 34.42 -1.78 -28.96
N GLN A 26 33.75 -1.58 -30.09
CA GLN A 26 32.31 -1.40 -30.17
C GLN A 26 31.61 -2.72 -29.82
N ARG A 27 31.82 -3.22 -28.61
CA ARG A 27 30.86 -4.10 -27.96
C ARG A 27 29.73 -3.23 -27.43
N ARG A 28 28.93 -2.70 -28.36
CA ARG A 28 27.50 -2.52 -28.13
C ARG A 28 26.94 -3.91 -27.84
N ARG A 29 27.08 -4.35 -26.60
CA ARG A 29 26.17 -5.34 -26.04
C ARG A 29 24.83 -4.64 -26.02
N HIS A 30 24.10 -4.77 -27.12
CA HIS A 30 22.66 -4.62 -27.13
C HIS A 30 22.16 -5.59 -26.07
N HIS A 31 21.97 -5.09 -24.84
CA HIS A 31 21.10 -5.75 -23.90
C HIS A 31 19.74 -5.77 -24.61
N PRO A 32 19.19 -6.94 -24.96
CA PRO A 32 17.83 -6.98 -25.43
C PRO A 32 16.99 -6.49 -24.25
N VAL A 33 16.39 -5.31 -24.40
CA VAL A 33 15.29 -4.85 -23.55
C VAL A 33 14.16 -5.83 -23.80
N GLN A 34 14.21 -6.95 -23.09
CA GLN A 34 13.25 -8.03 -23.21
C GLN A 34 12.03 -7.63 -22.39
N SER A 35 11.34 -6.57 -22.82
CA SER A 35 10.00 -6.25 -22.35
C SER A 35 9.02 -7.23 -23.01
N LYS A 36 9.04 -8.49 -22.59
CA LYS A 36 7.90 -9.40 -22.83
C LYS A 36 6.75 -8.87 -21.97
N PRO A 37 5.62 -8.43 -22.54
CA PRO A 37 4.42 -8.20 -21.75
C PRO A 37 3.88 -9.59 -21.39
N GLN A 38 4.26 -10.08 -20.21
CA GLN A 38 3.70 -11.33 -19.71
C GLN A 38 2.29 -11.03 -19.22
N ASN A 39 1.31 -11.31 -20.09
CA ASN A 39 -0.12 -11.14 -19.92
C ASN A 39 -0.73 -12.05 -18.84
N ASN A 40 -0.28 -11.93 -17.59
CA ASN A 40 -0.79 -12.69 -16.45
C ASN A 40 -1.56 -11.83 -15.43
N PHE A 41 -2.10 -10.68 -15.86
CA PHE A 41 -2.85 -9.74 -15.01
C PHE A 41 -4.34 -10.08 -14.80
N LYS A 42 -4.72 -11.36 -14.93
CA LYS A 42 -6.16 -11.70 -14.97
C LYS A 42 -6.80 -11.99 -13.62
N HIS A 43 -6.06 -12.31 -12.57
CA HIS A 43 -6.68 -12.75 -11.32
C HIS A 43 -5.90 -12.31 -10.09
N ALA A 44 -6.00 -11.03 -9.74
CA ALA A 44 -5.75 -10.58 -8.37
C ALA A 44 -6.42 -9.22 -8.10
N THR A 45 -7.52 -9.26 -7.35
CA THR A 45 -8.17 -8.14 -6.63
C THR A 45 -8.71 -6.96 -7.44
N LEU A 46 -9.96 -7.10 -7.94
CA LEU A 46 -10.77 -5.98 -8.45
C LEU A 46 -11.00 -4.87 -7.41
N GLY A 47 -11.03 -5.20 -6.10
CA GLY A 47 -11.29 -4.24 -5.03
C GLY A 47 -10.15 -3.22 -4.82
N THR A 48 -8.90 -3.68 -4.85
CA THR A 48 -7.70 -2.83 -4.70
C THR A 48 -7.45 -1.99 -5.95
N ALA A 49 -7.77 -2.53 -7.14
CA ALA A 49 -7.62 -1.83 -8.41
C ALA A 49 -8.52 -0.58 -8.52
N LEU A 50 -9.74 -0.62 -7.98
CA LEU A 50 -10.66 0.54 -8.00
C LEU A 50 -10.19 1.68 -7.09
N GLY A 51 -9.69 1.38 -5.89
CA GLY A 51 -9.13 2.39 -4.98
C GLY A 51 -7.87 3.07 -5.56
N VAL A 52 -7.05 2.32 -6.28
CA VAL A 52 -5.81 2.83 -6.88
C VAL A 52 -6.08 3.61 -8.18
N VAL A 53 -7.06 3.18 -8.99
CA VAL A 53 -7.52 3.94 -10.17
C VAL A 53 -8.19 5.26 -9.76
N ALA A 54 -8.85 5.32 -8.60
CA ALA A 54 -9.34 6.57 -8.03
C ALA A 54 -8.20 7.49 -7.56
N ALA A 55 -7.14 6.92 -6.94
CA ALA A 55 -5.96 7.66 -6.51
C ALA A 55 -5.08 8.20 -7.66
N TRP A 56 -5.18 7.61 -8.86
CA TRP A 56 -4.31 7.95 -9.99
C TRP A 56 -4.65 9.23 -10.76
N ARG A 57 -5.88 9.76 -10.69
CA ARG A 57 -6.32 10.91 -11.52
C ARG A 57 -5.82 12.29 -11.03
N ARG A 58 -4.52 12.41 -10.79
CA ARG A 58 -3.80 13.61 -10.33
C ARG A 58 -3.85 14.76 -11.35
N GLY A 59 -3.90 16.00 -10.86
CA GLY A 59 -3.53 17.20 -11.64
C GLY A 59 -4.66 17.98 -12.34
N ARG A 60 -5.93 17.55 -12.26
CA ARG A 60 -7.09 18.37 -12.70
C ARG A 60 -7.66 19.13 -11.50
N ARG A 61 -8.41 20.23 -11.69
CA ARG A 61 -9.09 20.95 -10.57
C ARG A 61 -9.91 20.01 -9.65
N ARG A 62 -10.40 18.91 -10.22
CA ARG A 62 -11.10 17.83 -9.49
C ARG A 62 -10.19 17.09 -8.50
N ASP A 63 -8.89 16.96 -8.77
CA ASP A 63 -7.90 16.32 -7.88
C ASP A 63 -7.72 17.10 -6.58
N VAL A 64 -7.70 18.44 -6.64
CA VAL A 64 -7.59 19.28 -5.44
C VAL A 64 -8.82 19.09 -4.56
N GLY A 65 -10.02 19.04 -5.15
CA GLY A 65 -11.25 18.75 -4.45
C GLY A 65 -11.24 17.37 -3.78
N VAL A 66 -10.84 16.32 -4.51
CA VAL A 66 -10.74 14.95 -3.97
C VAL A 66 -9.73 14.90 -2.82
N LEU A 67 -8.54 15.47 -3.00
CA LEU A 67 -7.51 15.51 -1.96
C LEU A 67 -8.02 16.22 -0.70
N ALA A 68 -8.67 17.38 -0.86
CA ALA A 68 -9.23 18.12 0.26
C ALA A 68 -10.32 17.32 0.98
N SER A 69 -11.24 16.69 0.24
CA SER A 69 -12.29 15.83 0.82
C SER A 69 -11.71 14.64 1.58
N VAL A 70 -10.69 13.99 1.03
CA VAL A 70 -10.03 12.84 1.66
C VAL A 70 -9.30 13.25 2.93
N ILE A 71 -8.54 14.35 2.92
CA ILE A 71 -7.85 14.86 4.10
C ILE A 71 -8.85 15.29 5.18
N PHE A 72 -9.94 15.95 4.78
CA PHE A 72 -11.01 16.33 5.71
C PHE A 72 -11.63 15.11 6.40
N LEU A 73 -11.92 14.07 5.63
CA LEU A 73 -12.47 12.82 6.14
C LEU A 73 -11.48 12.11 7.08
N ASP A 74 -10.20 12.05 6.72
CA ASP A 74 -9.12 11.43 7.52
C ASP A 74 -8.87 12.20 8.83
N SER A 75 -9.03 13.52 8.81
CA SER A 75 -8.90 14.38 10.00
C SER A 75 -10.10 14.28 10.95
N THR A 76 -11.19 13.67 10.49
CA THR A 76 -12.42 13.55 11.26
C THR A 76 -12.35 12.31 12.15
N PRO A 77 -12.65 12.40 13.47
CA PRO A 77 -12.66 11.22 14.32
C PRO A 77 -13.63 10.15 13.82
N ILE A 78 -13.15 8.91 13.69
CA ILE A 78 -13.92 7.80 13.11
C ILE A 78 -15.26 7.55 13.80
N PHE A 79 -15.32 7.73 15.12
CA PHE A 79 -16.54 7.56 15.91
C PHE A 79 -17.57 8.64 15.61
N TRP A 80 -17.12 9.87 15.38
CA TRP A 80 -17.98 10.99 15.02
C TRP A 80 -18.55 10.80 13.62
N LEU A 81 -17.72 10.34 12.68
CA LEU A 81 -18.18 9.93 11.37
C LEU A 81 -19.23 8.81 11.46
N GLY A 82 -18.99 7.79 12.30
CA GLY A 82 -19.96 6.73 12.56
C GLY A 82 -21.28 7.26 13.12
N MET A 83 -21.24 8.15 14.10
CA MET A 83 -22.44 8.79 14.67
C MET A 83 -23.22 9.62 13.63
N LEU A 84 -22.53 10.33 12.75
CA LEU A 84 -23.19 11.06 11.65
C LEU A 84 -23.87 10.11 10.67
N LEU A 85 -23.17 9.06 10.24
CA LEU A 85 -23.72 8.07 9.31
C LEU A 85 -24.96 7.38 9.91
N LEU A 86 -24.89 7.02 11.19
CA LEU A 86 -26.02 6.46 11.93
C LEU A 86 -27.18 7.48 12.01
N GLY A 87 -26.91 8.72 12.41
CA GLY A 87 -27.94 9.75 12.53
C GLY A 87 -28.64 10.08 11.21
N ILE A 88 -27.91 10.10 10.10
CA ILE A 88 -28.48 10.41 8.78
C ILE A 88 -29.19 9.16 8.22
N PHE A 89 -28.46 8.06 8.04
CA PHE A 89 -28.96 6.94 7.25
C PHE A 89 -29.86 6.00 8.04
N ALA A 90 -29.62 5.83 9.34
CA ALA A 90 -30.47 4.98 10.18
C ALA A 90 -31.63 5.77 10.81
N VAL A 91 -31.37 6.95 11.38
CA VAL A 91 -32.40 7.70 12.14
C VAL A 91 -33.26 8.59 11.24
N GLN A 92 -32.66 9.45 10.40
CA GLN A 92 -33.44 10.38 9.58
C GLN A 92 -34.07 9.72 8.35
N LEU A 93 -33.30 8.89 7.64
CA LEU A 93 -33.75 8.26 6.39
C LEU A 93 -34.40 6.89 6.61
N GLY A 94 -34.13 6.21 7.74
CA GLY A 94 -34.67 4.88 8.02
C GLY A 94 -34.21 3.79 7.05
N TRP A 95 -33.07 3.97 6.38
CA TRP A 95 -32.56 3.02 5.38
C TRP A 95 -31.91 1.80 6.02
N PHE A 96 -31.33 1.97 7.20
CA PHE A 96 -30.59 0.93 7.91
C PHE A 96 -31.06 0.84 9.36
N PRO A 97 -30.89 -0.34 9.98
CA PRO A 97 -31.18 -0.51 11.40
C PRO A 97 -30.26 0.35 12.26
N VAL A 98 -30.79 0.80 13.40
CA VAL A 98 -30.10 1.73 14.30
C VAL A 98 -29.14 1.00 15.25
N PHE A 99 -29.43 -0.25 15.62
CA PHE A 99 -28.68 -1.01 16.64
C PHE A 99 -28.68 -2.52 16.36
N GLY A 100 -27.66 -3.22 16.85
CA GLY A 100 -27.62 -4.70 16.92
C GLY A 100 -26.94 -5.40 15.74
N ALA A 101 -26.75 -6.72 15.83
CA ALA A 101 -26.23 -7.55 14.74
C ALA A 101 -27.32 -8.21 13.89
N ALA A 102 -28.52 -8.35 14.43
CA ALA A 102 -29.70 -8.86 13.75
C ALA A 102 -30.95 -8.33 14.47
N SER A 103 -32.02 -8.12 13.71
CA SER A 103 -33.37 -8.09 14.25
C SER A 103 -33.63 -9.45 14.92
N ALA A 104 -34.29 -9.43 16.08
CA ALA A 104 -34.40 -10.57 17.01
C ALA A 104 -35.14 -11.83 16.48
N VAL A 105 -35.29 -11.98 15.17
CA VAL A 105 -36.19 -12.93 14.49
C VAL A 105 -35.44 -13.98 13.65
N GLU A 106 -34.16 -13.78 13.30
CA GLU A 106 -33.40 -14.76 12.50
C GLU A 106 -32.03 -15.13 13.10
N ASP A 107 -31.91 -16.37 13.58
CA ASP A 107 -30.68 -16.96 14.16
C ASP A 107 -29.56 -17.23 13.14
N SER A 108 -29.66 -16.73 11.90
CA SER A 108 -28.64 -17.00 10.88
C SER A 108 -27.67 -15.82 10.74
N VAL A 109 -26.38 -16.10 11.00
CA VAL A 109 -25.25 -15.14 10.90
C VAL A 109 -25.09 -14.55 9.49
N PHE A 110 -25.71 -15.17 8.47
CA PHE A 110 -25.64 -14.76 7.07
C PHE A 110 -26.99 -14.31 6.50
N SER A 111 -27.95 -13.93 7.34
CA SER A 111 -29.21 -13.35 6.87
C SER A 111 -28.96 -12.03 6.13
N LEU A 112 -29.86 -11.70 5.21
CA LEU A 112 -29.86 -10.38 4.56
C LEU A 112 -29.97 -9.25 5.60
N ASP A 113 -30.66 -9.54 6.70
CA ASP A 113 -30.79 -8.67 7.86
C ASP A 113 -29.43 -8.43 8.55
N ALA A 114 -28.65 -9.47 8.82
CA ALA A 114 -27.31 -9.33 9.37
C ALA A 114 -26.38 -8.51 8.47
N LEU A 115 -26.49 -8.67 7.14
CA LEU A 115 -25.75 -7.84 6.19
C LEU A 115 -26.15 -6.37 6.29
N GLN A 116 -27.44 -6.06 6.42
CA GLN A 116 -27.92 -4.67 6.56
C GLN A 116 -27.38 -3.99 7.82
N HIS A 117 -27.29 -4.73 8.94
CA HIS A 117 -26.69 -4.23 10.18
C HIS A 117 -25.18 -3.98 10.05
N LEU A 118 -24.49 -4.72 9.17
CA LEU A 118 -23.06 -4.57 8.92
C LEU A 118 -22.69 -3.41 7.98
N VAL A 119 -23.61 -2.93 7.14
CA VAL A 119 -23.29 -1.91 6.12
C VAL A 119 -22.72 -0.64 6.75
N LEU A 120 -23.39 -0.04 7.74
CA LEU A 120 -22.94 1.23 8.32
C LEU A 120 -21.61 1.12 9.10
N PRO A 121 -21.40 0.09 9.96
CA PRO A 121 -20.10 -0.17 10.56
C PRO A 121 -18.97 -0.32 9.53
N VAL A 122 -19.19 -1.13 8.48
CA VAL A 122 -18.19 -1.39 7.45
C VAL A 122 -17.89 -0.13 6.64
N VAL A 123 -18.91 0.66 6.28
CA VAL A 123 -18.73 1.93 5.59
C VAL A 123 -17.94 2.91 6.47
N THR A 124 -18.23 2.96 7.78
CA THR A 124 -17.50 3.81 8.72
C THR A 124 -16.02 3.45 8.78
N LEU A 125 -15.70 2.15 8.89
CA LEU A 125 -14.32 1.66 8.88
C LEU A 125 -13.61 1.90 7.55
N THR A 126 -14.33 1.70 6.45
CA THR A 126 -13.79 1.91 5.11
C THR A 126 -13.45 3.38 4.90
N LEU A 127 -14.36 4.29 5.26
CA LEU A 127 -14.16 5.73 5.14
C LEU A 127 -13.06 6.23 6.08
N GLY A 128 -12.99 5.72 7.32
CA GLY A 128 -11.98 6.09 8.30
C GLY A 128 -10.55 5.65 7.93
N THR A 129 -10.39 4.61 7.10
CA THR A 129 -9.07 4.13 6.64
C THR A 129 -8.73 4.57 5.22
N LEU A 130 -9.70 5.14 4.49
CA LEU A 130 -9.56 5.56 3.09
C LEU A 130 -8.48 6.63 2.91
N GLY A 131 -8.36 7.56 3.87
CA GLY A 131 -7.42 8.67 3.79
C GLY A 131 -5.97 8.22 3.77
N GLY A 132 -5.56 7.43 4.76
CA GLY A 132 -4.24 6.81 4.80
C GLY A 132 -3.92 6.03 3.51
N VAL A 133 -4.81 5.14 3.06
CA VAL A 133 -4.60 4.34 1.84
C VAL A 133 -4.45 5.24 0.60
N PHE A 134 -5.29 6.26 0.46
CA PHE A 134 -5.23 7.21 -0.66
C PHE A 134 -3.93 8.00 -0.67
N LEU A 135 -3.50 8.53 0.48
CA LEU A 135 -2.28 9.31 0.60
C LEU A 135 -1.06 8.45 0.30
N THR A 136 -0.98 7.23 0.85
CA THR A 136 0.10 6.28 0.54
C THR A 136 0.15 5.97 -0.95
N ALA A 137 -0.98 5.67 -1.58
CA ALA A 137 -1.05 5.42 -3.02
C ALA A 137 -0.58 6.62 -3.83
N ARG A 138 -1.00 7.84 -3.44
CA ARG A 138 -0.58 9.08 -4.08
C ARG A 138 0.94 9.26 -3.99
N TYR A 139 1.52 9.16 -2.80
CA TYR A 139 2.96 9.32 -2.60
C TYR A 139 3.77 8.27 -3.37
N ALA A 140 3.37 7.00 -3.29
CA ALA A 140 4.04 5.92 -4.01
C ALA A 140 3.98 6.12 -5.53
N MET A 141 2.85 6.59 -6.06
CA MET A 141 2.67 6.90 -7.48
C MET A 141 3.56 8.08 -7.92
N VAL A 142 3.64 9.15 -7.12
CA VAL A 142 4.52 10.29 -7.43
C VAL A 142 5.98 9.86 -7.48
N SER A 143 6.43 9.07 -6.49
CA SER A 143 7.79 8.56 -6.47
C SER A 143 8.07 7.65 -7.68
N ALA A 144 7.17 6.70 -7.97
CA ALA A 144 7.34 5.77 -9.08
C ALA A 144 7.45 6.47 -10.45
N LEU A 145 6.71 7.57 -10.67
CA LEU A 145 6.77 8.34 -11.91
C LEU A 145 8.06 9.13 -12.09
N ASN A 146 8.80 9.42 -11.02
CA ASN A 146 10.05 10.18 -11.08
C ASN A 146 11.29 9.31 -11.34
N GLU A 147 11.12 7.99 -11.41
CA GLU A 147 12.22 7.04 -11.53
C GLU A 147 12.81 6.98 -12.96
N ASP A 148 14.09 6.61 -13.07
CA ASP A 148 14.82 6.58 -14.33
C ASP A 148 14.24 5.60 -15.37
N TYR A 149 13.66 4.48 -14.93
CA TYR A 149 13.02 3.52 -15.85
C TYR A 149 11.77 4.10 -16.52
N ILE A 150 11.09 5.06 -15.87
CA ILE A 150 9.97 5.81 -16.46
C ILE A 150 10.49 6.81 -17.49
N ARG A 151 11.54 7.57 -17.17
CA ARG A 151 12.18 8.49 -18.12
C ARG A 151 12.69 7.78 -19.37
N MET A 152 13.24 6.57 -19.20
CA MET A 152 13.65 5.72 -20.32
C MET A 152 12.45 5.25 -21.15
N ALA A 153 11.33 4.90 -20.50
CA ALA A 153 10.11 4.52 -21.17
C ALA A 153 9.51 5.68 -22.00
N GLU A 154 9.55 6.90 -21.46
CA GLU A 154 9.17 8.14 -22.16
C GLU A 154 10.08 8.40 -23.36
N ALA A 155 11.40 8.31 -23.19
CA ALA A 155 12.37 8.47 -24.27
C ALA A 155 12.24 7.42 -25.37
N SER A 156 11.68 6.25 -25.05
CA SER A 156 11.37 5.18 -26.00
C SER A 156 10.05 5.39 -26.75
N GLY A 157 9.31 6.46 -26.46
CA GLY A 157 8.06 6.82 -27.14
C GLY A 157 6.84 5.99 -26.69
N LEU A 158 6.87 5.40 -25.50
CA LEU A 158 5.71 4.69 -24.95
C LEU A 158 4.58 5.68 -24.61
N SER A 159 3.33 5.28 -24.81
CA SER A 159 2.18 6.13 -24.47
C SER A 159 2.00 6.27 -22.97
N ASP A 160 1.52 7.43 -22.50
CA ASP A 160 1.27 7.72 -21.07
C ASP A 160 0.44 6.65 -20.37
N ARG A 161 -0.56 6.08 -21.08
CA ARG A 161 -1.38 4.99 -20.55
C ARG A 161 -0.55 3.73 -20.29
N ARG A 162 0.38 3.41 -21.18
CA ARG A 162 1.25 2.25 -21.03
C ARG A 162 2.28 2.49 -19.93
N ILE A 163 2.90 3.67 -19.90
CA ILE A 163 3.81 4.09 -18.83
C ILE A 163 3.12 3.95 -17.48
N LEU A 164 1.87 4.41 -17.36
CA LEU A 164 1.14 4.21 -16.13
C LEU A 164 0.90 2.73 -15.82
N PHE A 165 0.02 2.08 -16.59
CA PHE A 165 -0.61 0.84 -16.14
C PHE A 165 0.37 -0.32 -16.14
N VAL A 166 1.42 -0.24 -16.96
CA VAL A 166 2.41 -1.32 -17.11
C VAL A 166 3.67 -1.06 -16.30
N HIS A 167 4.14 0.19 -16.21
CA HIS A 167 5.43 0.48 -15.60
C HIS A 167 5.30 1.07 -14.20
N ALA A 168 4.48 2.09 -14.01
CA ALA A 168 4.44 2.85 -12.76
C ALA A 168 3.48 2.24 -11.72
N MET A 169 2.26 1.88 -12.12
CA MET A 169 1.21 1.36 -11.21
C MET A 169 1.63 0.07 -10.47
N PRO A 170 2.22 -0.96 -11.11
CA PRO A 170 2.62 -2.18 -10.40
C PRO A 170 3.69 -1.92 -9.33
N ASN A 171 4.57 -0.93 -9.55
CA ASN A 171 5.61 -0.56 -8.58
C ASN A 171 5.04 0.27 -7.42
N SER A 172 4.10 1.17 -7.70
CA SER A 172 3.48 2.01 -6.67
C SER A 172 2.45 1.28 -5.81
N LEU A 173 1.99 0.09 -6.21
CA LEU A 173 1.04 -0.72 -5.45
C LEU A 173 1.65 -1.40 -4.23
N LEU A 174 2.96 -1.65 -4.22
CA LEU A 174 3.61 -2.39 -3.13
C LEU A 174 3.38 -1.73 -1.76
N PRO A 175 3.60 -0.42 -1.58
CA PRO A 175 3.33 0.24 -0.30
C PRO A 175 1.84 0.28 0.06
N VAL A 176 0.95 0.36 -0.96
CA VAL A 176 -0.50 0.40 -0.76
C VAL A 176 -1.00 -0.91 -0.19
N VAL A 177 -0.52 -2.03 -0.73
CA VAL A 177 -0.87 -3.36 -0.25
C VAL A 177 -0.46 -3.52 1.21
N THR A 178 0.75 -3.10 1.59
CA THR A 178 1.20 -3.14 2.98
C THR A 178 0.26 -2.38 3.92
N VAL A 179 -0.14 -1.15 3.57
CA VAL A 179 -1.06 -0.37 4.40
C VAL A 179 -2.43 -1.03 4.51
N ILE A 180 -2.96 -1.61 3.42
CA ILE A 180 -4.22 -2.35 3.46
C ILE A 180 -4.10 -3.57 4.39
N MET A 181 -3.01 -4.32 4.32
CA MET A 181 -2.80 -5.49 5.18
C MET A 181 -2.70 -5.09 6.66
N LEU A 182 -1.99 -4.00 6.98
CA LEU A 182 -1.94 -3.46 8.34
C LEU A 182 -3.33 -3.04 8.84
N ASN A 183 -4.16 -2.42 7.98
CA ASN A 183 -5.53 -2.07 8.32
C ASN A 183 -6.38 -3.31 8.59
N ILE A 184 -6.24 -4.39 7.82
CA ILE A 184 -6.94 -5.66 8.09
C ILE A 184 -6.58 -6.17 9.49
N GLY A 185 -5.29 -6.16 9.86
CA GLY A 185 -4.86 -6.52 11.22
C GLY A 185 -5.53 -5.65 12.30
N PHE A 186 -5.66 -4.34 12.06
CA PHE A 186 -6.38 -3.43 12.95
C PHE A 186 -7.88 -3.75 13.07
N LEU A 187 -8.54 -4.16 11.97
CA LEU A 187 -9.94 -4.60 11.99
C LEU A 187 -10.11 -5.85 12.88
N PHE A 188 -9.16 -6.80 12.83
CA PHE A 188 -9.17 -7.98 13.69
C PHE A 188 -8.85 -7.68 15.16
N SER A 189 -8.14 -6.59 15.46
CA SER A 189 -7.87 -6.13 16.82
C SER A 189 -9.12 -5.61 17.56
N GLY A 190 -10.28 -5.58 16.89
CA GLY A 190 -11.52 -5.04 17.42
C GLY A 190 -11.62 -3.55 17.14
N ALA A 191 -12.61 -3.17 16.35
CA ALA A 191 -12.92 -1.77 16.12
C ALA A 191 -13.78 -1.24 17.27
N VAL A 192 -13.26 -1.33 18.50
CA VAL A 192 -13.98 -1.12 19.78
C VAL A 192 -14.93 0.05 19.70
N VAL A 193 -14.44 1.17 19.19
CA VAL A 193 -15.21 2.42 19.13
C VAL A 193 -16.36 2.32 18.13
N VAL A 194 -16.14 1.74 16.94
CA VAL A 194 -17.19 1.55 15.93
C VAL A 194 -18.21 0.52 16.42
N GLU A 195 -17.76 -0.60 17.00
CA GLU A 195 -18.63 -1.61 17.59
C GLU A 195 -19.51 -1.02 18.70
N THR A 196 -18.96 -0.13 19.52
CA THR A 196 -19.71 0.57 20.58
C THR A 196 -20.73 1.54 19.99
N VAL A 197 -20.35 2.36 19.01
CA VAL A 197 -21.25 3.35 18.37
C VAL A 197 -22.45 2.68 17.71
N PHE A 198 -22.24 1.57 17.01
CA PHE A 198 -23.32 0.82 16.35
C PHE A 198 -23.99 -0.22 17.26
N SER A 199 -23.58 -0.34 18.51
CA SER A 199 -24.00 -1.41 19.43
C SER A 199 -23.85 -2.81 18.84
N TYR A 200 -22.84 -3.00 17.98
CA TYR A 200 -22.57 -4.26 17.30
C TYR A 200 -21.82 -5.21 18.26
N PRO A 201 -22.28 -6.46 18.44
CA PRO A 201 -21.61 -7.43 19.28
C PRO A 201 -20.31 -7.89 18.62
N GLY A 202 -19.18 -7.39 19.13
CA GLY A 202 -17.84 -7.75 18.68
C GLY A 202 -16.88 -7.93 19.85
N LEU A 203 -15.69 -8.48 19.55
CA LEU A 203 -14.64 -8.72 20.55
C LEU A 203 -14.13 -7.41 21.17
N GLY A 204 -14.11 -6.32 20.41
CA GLY A 204 -13.68 -5.02 20.91
C GLY A 204 -14.67 -4.47 21.94
N ARG A 205 -15.96 -4.54 21.66
CA ARG A 205 -17.00 -4.16 22.61
C ARG A 205 -17.00 -5.07 23.85
N LEU A 206 -16.81 -6.39 23.67
CA LEU A 206 -16.72 -7.33 24.79
C LEU A 206 -15.51 -7.02 25.70
N MET A 207 -14.38 -6.61 25.12
CA MET A 207 -13.24 -6.11 25.88
C MET A 207 -13.62 -4.86 26.67
N PHE A 208 -14.26 -3.87 26.03
CA PHE A 208 -14.68 -2.63 26.70
C PHE A 208 -15.60 -2.90 27.90
N GLU A 209 -16.60 -3.77 27.72
CA GLU A 209 -17.49 -4.21 28.79
C GLU A 209 -16.72 -4.94 29.91
N GLY A 210 -15.77 -5.81 29.57
CA GLY A 210 -14.88 -6.49 30.52
C GLY A 210 -13.99 -5.52 31.33
N VAL A 211 -13.51 -4.44 30.72
CA VAL A 211 -12.76 -3.38 31.43
C VAL A 211 -13.64 -2.70 32.47
N LEU A 212 -14.87 -2.33 32.10
CA LEU A 212 -15.82 -1.68 33.01
C LEU A 212 -16.23 -2.60 34.16
N ALA A 213 -16.45 -3.89 33.85
CA ALA A 213 -16.78 -4.92 34.83
C ALA A 213 -15.58 -5.39 35.68
N ARG A 214 -14.35 -4.97 35.32
CA ARG A 214 -13.08 -5.47 35.89
C ARG A 214 -12.95 -6.99 35.85
N ASP A 215 -13.48 -7.60 34.79
CA ASP A 215 -13.41 -9.04 34.56
C ASP A 215 -12.08 -9.40 33.88
N TYR A 216 -11.04 -9.57 34.70
CA TYR A 216 -9.71 -9.90 34.20
C TYR A 216 -9.64 -11.24 33.44
N PRO A 217 -10.30 -12.33 33.88
CA PRO A 217 -10.35 -13.56 33.11
C PRO A 217 -10.96 -13.37 31.71
N LEU A 218 -12.09 -12.64 31.61
CA LEU A 218 -12.70 -12.32 30.32
C LEU A 218 -11.74 -11.53 29.43
N LEU A 219 -11.11 -10.48 30.00
CA LEU A 219 -10.12 -9.67 29.28
C LEU A 219 -8.97 -10.52 28.75
N GLN A 220 -8.38 -11.40 29.57
CA GLN A 220 -7.30 -12.29 29.15
C GLN A 220 -7.73 -13.21 28.00
N GLY A 221 -8.94 -13.77 28.06
CA GLY A 221 -9.51 -14.58 26.98
C GLY A 221 -9.69 -13.79 25.68
N VAL A 222 -10.27 -12.59 25.76
CA VAL A 222 -10.45 -11.71 24.60
C VAL A 222 -9.09 -11.29 24.01
N PHE A 223 -8.12 -10.90 24.84
CA PHE A 223 -6.78 -10.55 24.39
C PHE A 223 -6.09 -11.71 23.67
N LEU A 224 -6.21 -12.94 24.18
CA LEU A 224 -5.67 -14.12 23.53
C LEU A 224 -6.32 -14.33 22.15
N LEU A 225 -7.65 -14.25 22.06
CA LEU A 225 -8.36 -14.39 20.79
C LEU A 225 -7.97 -13.32 19.78
N LEU A 226 -7.85 -12.06 20.21
CA LEU A 226 -7.39 -10.96 19.35
C LEU A 226 -5.96 -11.18 18.87
N ALA A 227 -5.04 -11.60 19.76
CA ALA A 227 -3.66 -11.87 19.39
C ALA A 227 -3.55 -12.98 18.35
N VAL A 228 -4.25 -14.11 18.56
CA VAL A 228 -4.31 -15.20 17.58
C VAL A 228 -4.95 -14.72 16.28
N GLY A 229 -6.05 -13.97 16.35
CA GLY A 229 -6.74 -13.42 15.18
C GLY A 229 -5.83 -12.51 14.34
N VAL A 230 -5.08 -11.61 14.97
CA VAL A 230 -4.11 -10.74 14.30
C VAL A 230 -3.00 -11.55 13.64
N VAL A 231 -2.45 -12.56 14.32
CA VAL A 231 -1.43 -13.44 13.73
C VAL A 231 -1.98 -14.19 12.52
N VAL A 232 -3.19 -14.75 12.62
CA VAL A 232 -3.84 -15.45 11.50
C VAL A 232 -4.13 -14.49 10.35
N ALA A 233 -4.61 -13.27 10.62
CA ALA A 233 -4.88 -12.27 9.60
C ALA A 233 -3.62 -11.82 8.87
N ASN A 234 -2.54 -11.55 9.61
CA ASN A 234 -1.24 -11.20 9.04
C ASN A 234 -0.64 -12.37 8.26
N LEU A 235 -0.75 -13.60 8.76
CA LEU A 235 -0.30 -14.78 8.03
C LEU A 235 -1.10 -14.96 6.72
N ALA A 236 -2.42 -14.78 6.75
CA ALA A 236 -3.26 -14.83 5.56
C ALA A 236 -2.87 -13.74 4.55
N ALA A 237 -2.58 -12.53 5.04
CA ALA A 237 -2.06 -11.42 4.24
C ALA A 237 -0.72 -11.77 3.57
N ASP A 238 0.23 -12.30 4.32
CA ASP A 238 1.54 -12.71 3.83
C ASP A 238 1.45 -13.85 2.82
N LEU A 239 0.51 -14.79 2.99
CA LEU A 239 0.25 -15.87 2.03
C LEU A 239 -0.44 -15.37 0.77
N LEU A 240 -1.27 -14.33 0.86
CA LEU A 240 -1.91 -13.69 -0.28
C LEU A 240 -0.92 -12.82 -1.07
N TYR A 241 0.12 -12.29 -0.42
CA TYR A 241 1.10 -11.39 -1.00
C TYR A 241 1.82 -11.99 -2.23
N PRO A 242 2.30 -13.26 -2.24
CA PRO A 242 2.83 -13.93 -3.43
C PRO A 242 1.86 -14.17 -4.58
N ALA A 243 0.55 -14.20 -4.30
CA ALA A 243 -0.46 -14.27 -5.36
C ALA A 243 -0.69 -12.90 -6.02
N LEU A 244 -0.49 -11.82 -5.25
CA LEU A 244 -0.64 -10.43 -5.69
C LEU A 244 0.63 -9.88 -6.36
N ASP A 245 1.81 -10.27 -5.89
CA ASP A 245 3.09 -9.83 -6.44
C ASP A 245 3.77 -10.94 -7.26
N PRO A 246 3.75 -10.88 -8.61
CA PRO A 246 4.40 -11.88 -9.46
C PRO A 246 5.94 -11.83 -9.43
N ARG A 247 6.57 -10.87 -8.71
CA ARG A 247 8.04 -10.72 -8.66
C ARG A 247 8.72 -11.73 -7.75
N ILE A 248 8.07 -12.14 -6.67
CA ILE A 248 8.61 -13.16 -5.73
C ILE A 248 8.71 -14.54 -6.37
N ARG A 249 8.04 -14.77 -7.51
CA ARG A 249 8.14 -16.00 -8.31
C ARG A 249 9.34 -16.06 -9.24
N ARG A 250 10.18 -15.01 -9.31
CA ARG A 250 11.47 -15.09 -10.02
C ARG A 250 12.60 -15.11 -9.01
N PRO A 251 12.94 -16.27 -8.42
CA PRO A 251 14.30 -16.49 -7.97
C PRO A 251 15.19 -16.12 -9.15
N GLN A 252 16.13 -15.21 -8.93
CA GLN A 252 17.19 -14.94 -9.88
C GLN A 252 17.77 -16.30 -10.27
N ALA A 253 17.57 -16.70 -11.53
CA ALA A 253 18.30 -17.82 -12.09
C ALA A 253 19.76 -17.41 -11.97
N ALA A 254 20.41 -17.91 -10.94
CA ALA A 254 21.79 -17.64 -10.64
C ALA A 254 22.58 -18.11 -11.85
N SER A 255 23.02 -17.15 -12.67
CA SER A 255 24.06 -17.37 -13.65
C SER A 255 25.37 -17.51 -12.88
N VAL A 256 25.50 -18.62 -12.15
CA VAL A 256 26.78 -19.18 -11.75
C VAL A 256 27.25 -19.98 -12.95
N SER A 257 27.80 -19.27 -13.93
CA SER A 257 28.68 -19.87 -14.94
C SER A 257 30.10 -19.50 -14.53
N GLN A 258 30.77 -20.42 -13.83
CA GLN A 258 32.22 -20.58 -13.94
C GLN A 258 32.48 -21.59 -15.05
#